data_AF-A0A8S9H7S9-F1
#
_entry.id   AF-A0A8S9H7S9-F1
#
_cell.length_a   1.000
_cell.length_b   1.000
_cell.length_c   1.000
_cell.angle_alpha   90.00
_cell.angle_beta   90.00
_cell.angle_gamma   90.00
#
_symmetry.space_group_name_H-M   'P 1'
#
loop_
_entity.id
_entity.type
_entity.pdbx_description
1 polymer ?
#
loop_
_entity_poly.entity_id
_entity_poly.type
_entity_poly.pdbx_seq_one_letter_code
_entity_poly.pdbx_strand_id
1 'polypeptide(L)'
;METSLVLPIVDISSPDKITTARLIRRACVEHGFFYVKNHGIPEELMEGVFRESKRFFNLPLEDKMDSLHRDFLGYTPLAGP
;
A
#
# COMPACT_ATOMS: atom_id res chain seq x y z
N MET A 1 -25.13 -5.39 18.16
CA MET A 1 -25.21 -5.26 16.69
C MET A 1 -23.83 -4.88 16.21
N GLU A 2 -23.10 -5.81 15.62
CA GLU A 2 -21.82 -5.52 14.97
C GLU A 2 -22.10 -4.67 13.72
N THR A 3 -21.63 -3.43 13.71
CA THR A 3 -21.64 -2.62 12.49
C THR A 3 -20.51 -3.11 11.61
N SER A 4 -20.84 -3.89 10.58
CA SER A 4 -19.89 -4.20 9.51
C SER A 4 -19.41 -2.88 8.90
N LEU A 5 -18.12 -2.60 9.04
CA LEU A 5 -17.51 -1.39 8.52
C LEU A 5 -17.33 -1.56 7.00
N VAL A 6 -18.28 -1.05 6.22
CA VAL A 6 -18.15 -1.02 4.77
C VAL A 6 -17.14 0.06 4.38
N LEU A 7 -15.94 -0.36 3.96
CA LEU A 7 -14.91 0.56 3.49
C LEU A 7 -15.21 1.07 2.08
N PRO A 8 -15.05 2.38 1.80
CA PRO A 8 -15.24 2.91 0.46
C PRO A 8 -14.23 2.33 -0.53
N ILE A 9 -14.70 2.07 -1.76
CA ILE A 9 -13.85 1.74 -2.91
C ILE A 9 -14.00 2.87 -3.92
N VAL A 10 -12.92 3.59 -4.20
CA VAL A 10 -12.91 4.75 -5.11
C VAL A 10 -12.32 4.36 -6.45
N ASP A 11 -13.08 4.60 -7.52
CA ASP A 11 -12.59 4.52 -8.90
C ASP A 11 -11.94 5.84 -9.31
N ILE A 12 -10.64 5.80 -9.61
CA ILE A 12 -9.88 6.99 -10.02
C ILE A 12 -9.75 7.14 -11.54
N SER A 13 -10.22 6.14 -12.30
CA SER A 13 -10.26 6.20 -13.77
C SER A 13 -11.42 7.05 -14.29
N SER A 14 -12.43 7.35 -13.45
CA SER A 14 -13.58 8.19 -13.82
C SER A 14 -13.14 9.51 -14.47
N PRO A 15 -13.78 9.93 -15.58
CA PRO A 15 -13.51 11.23 -16.19
C PRO A 15 -14.03 12.39 -15.32
N ASP A 16 -15.03 12.17 -14.47
CA ASP A 16 -15.53 13.18 -13.52
C ASP A 16 -14.61 13.29 -12.30
N LYS A 17 -13.55 14.09 -12.45
CA LYS A 17 -12.54 14.30 -11.42
C LYS A 17 -13.10 15.03 -10.19
N ILE A 18 -14.13 15.86 -10.34
CA ILE A 18 -14.69 16.62 -9.21
C ILE A 18 -15.44 15.66 -8.28
N THR A 19 -16.28 14.78 -8.83
CA THR A 19 -16.98 13.77 -8.03
C THR A 19 -16.01 12.78 -7.39
N THR A 20 -15.01 12.30 -8.14
CA THR A 20 -13.97 11.43 -7.57
C THR A 20 -13.23 12.11 -6.40
N ALA A 21 -12.84 13.37 -6.53
CA ALA A 21 -12.19 14.11 -5.44
C ALA A 21 -13.09 14.27 -4.21
N ARG A 22 -14.39 14.51 -4.40
CA ARG A 22 -15.36 14.56 -3.30
C ARG A 22 -15.51 13.21 -2.60
N LEU A 23 -15.51 12.11 -3.34
CA LEU A 23 -15.56 10.75 -2.78
C LEU A 23 -14.30 10.45 -1.95
N ILE A 24 -13.12 10.80 -2.44
CA ILE A 24 -11.86 10.66 -1.70
C ILE A 24 -11.92 11.47 -0.40
N ARG A 25 -12.32 12.74 -0.48
CA ARG A 25 -12.45 13.60 0.71
C ARG A 25 -13.40 12.99 1.73
N ARG A 26 -14.57 12.53 1.28
CA ARG A 26 -15.57 11.90 2.15
C ARG A 26 -15.02 10.65 2.82
N ALA A 27 -14.35 9.78 2.07
CA ALA A 27 -13.73 8.58 2.60
C ALA A 27 -12.66 8.89 3.67
N CYS A 28 -11.80 9.88 3.42
CA CYS A 28 -10.82 10.31 4.42
C CYS A 28 -11.47 10.85 5.70
N VAL A 29 -12.53 11.65 5.59
CA VAL A 29 -13.19 12.30 6.74
C VAL A 29 -14.05 11.32 7.54
N GLU A 30 -14.77 10.43 6.88
CA GLU A 30 -15.74 9.53 7.52
C GLU A 30 -15.11 8.21 7.98
N HIS A 31 -14.11 7.70 7.26
CA HIS A 31 -13.53 6.37 7.51
C HIS A 31 -12.04 6.40 7.87
N GLY A 32 -11.30 7.46 7.48
CA GLY A 32 -9.84 7.51 7.61
C GLY A 32 -9.09 6.56 6.67
N PHE A 33 -9.79 5.74 5.89
CA PHE A 33 -9.22 4.73 4.97
C PHE A 33 -10.19 4.40 3.82
N PHE A 34 -9.66 4.01 2.66
CA PHE A 34 -10.42 3.53 1.50
C PHE A 34 -9.54 2.70 0.57
N TYR A 35 -10.18 1.88 -0.28
CA TYR A 35 -9.52 1.20 -1.38
C TYR A 35 -9.60 2.04 -2.66
N VAL A 36 -8.58 1.94 -3.49
CA VAL A 36 -8.57 2.51 -4.85
C VAL A 36 -8.65 1.38 -5.86
N LYS A 37 -9.45 1.56 -6.91
CA LYS A 37 -9.45 0.70 -8.09
C LYS A 37 -9.16 1.50 -9.37
N ASN A 38 -8.77 0.79 -10.43
CA ASN A 38 -8.46 1.35 -11.74
C ASN A 38 -7.38 2.46 -11.66
N HIS A 39 -6.34 2.22 -10.85
CA HIS A 39 -5.20 3.13 -10.67
C HIS A 39 -4.21 3.13 -11.84
N GLY A 40 -4.36 2.22 -12.80
CA GLY A 40 -3.50 2.15 -13.99
C GLY A 40 -2.12 1.53 -13.75
N ILE A 41 -1.87 0.93 -12.59
CA ILE A 41 -0.64 0.15 -12.34
C ILE A 41 -0.87 -1.25 -12.94
N PRO A 42 -0.02 -1.72 -13.86
CA PRO A 42 -0.16 -3.05 -14.44
C PRO A 42 -0.07 -4.17 -13.39
N GLU A 43 -0.88 -5.20 -13.55
CA GLU A 43 -0.91 -6.35 -12.64
C GLU A 43 0.44 -7.08 -12.59
N GLU A 44 1.07 -7.28 -13.76
CA GLU A 44 2.40 -7.89 -13.89
C GLU A 44 3.48 -7.14 -13.08
N LEU A 45 3.37 -5.80 -13.01
CA LEU A 45 4.30 -4.99 -12.21
C LEU A 45 4.07 -5.22 -10.71
N MET A 46 2.81 -5.27 -10.27
CA MET A 46 2.49 -5.56 -8.86
C MET A 46 2.99 -6.95 -8.47
N GLU A 47 2.73 -7.97 -9.30
CA GLU A 47 3.24 -9.33 -9.10
C GLU A 47 4.78 -9.36 -9.03
N GLY A 48 5.45 -8.61 -9.91
CA GLY A 48 6.90 -8.45 -9.90
C GLY A 48 7.42 -7.87 -8.58
N VAL A 49 6.80 -6.81 -8.08
CA VAL A 49 7.16 -6.19 -6.80
C VAL A 49 6.98 -7.17 -5.63
N PHE A 50 5.86 -7.88 -5.56
CA PHE A 50 5.63 -8.88 -4.51
C PHE A 50 6.63 -10.04 -4.58
N ARG A 51 6.99 -10.48 -5.79
CA ARG A 51 7.99 -11.54 -6.00
C ARG A 51 9.38 -11.10 -5.52
N GLU A 52 9.84 -9.91 -5.91
CA GLU A 52 11.16 -9.42 -5.47
C GLU A 52 11.18 -9.11 -3.97
N SER A 53 10.08 -8.58 -3.41
CA SER A 53 9.93 -8.42 -1.95
C SER A 53 10.10 -9.76 -1.23
N LYS A 54 9.37 -10.81 -1.66
CA LYS A 54 9.51 -12.16 -1.10
C LYS A 54 10.93 -12.70 -1.24
N ARG A 55 11.57 -12.50 -2.40
CA ARG A 55 12.96 -12.91 -2.65
C ARG A 55 13.92 -12.24 -1.66
N PHE A 56 13.81 -10.92 -1.45
CA PHE A 56 14.62 -10.18 -0.49
C PHE A 56 14.42 -10.68 0.94
N PHE A 57 13.17 -10.79 1.40
CA PHE A 57 12.91 -11.19 2.80
C PHE A 57 13.27 -12.65 3.09
N ASN A 58 13.37 -13.50 2.06
CA ASN A 58 13.87 -14.88 2.15
C ASN A 58 15.41 -14.99 2.20
N LEU A 59 16.15 -13.90 2.00
CA LEU A 59 17.60 -13.91 2.20
C LEU A 59 17.94 -14.18 3.69
N PRO A 60 19.13 -14.74 3.98
CA PRO A 60 19.71 -14.76 5.31
C PRO A 60 19.62 -13.40 6.00
N LEU A 61 19.52 -13.41 7.33
CA LEU A 61 19.44 -12.15 8.09
C LEU A 61 20.68 -11.27 7.85
N GLU A 62 21.87 -11.85 7.84
CA GLU A 62 23.14 -11.15 7.62
C GLU A 62 23.11 -10.35 6.31
N ASP A 63 22.73 -10.97 5.20
CA ASP A 63 22.60 -10.31 3.89
C ASP A 63 21.58 -9.15 3.89
N LYS A 64 20.48 -9.28 4.64
CA LYS A 64 19.49 -8.19 4.76
C LYS A 64 20.03 -7.04 5.61
N MET A 65 20.85 -7.36 6.61
CA MET A 65 21.48 -6.38 7.51
C MET A 65 22.56 -5.55 6.80
N ASP A 66 23.12 -6.00 5.68
CA ASP A 66 23.98 -5.15 4.82
C ASP A 66 23.23 -3.93 4.29
N SER A 67 21.90 -4.03 4.17
CA SER A 67 21.02 -2.94 3.78
C SER A 67 20.37 -2.24 4.99
N LEU A 68 20.96 -2.33 6.18
CA LEU A 68 20.42 -1.75 7.42
C LEU A 68 19.91 -0.32 7.26
N HIS A 69 18.76 -0.06 7.87
CA HIS A 69 18.08 1.22 7.79
C HIS A 69 18.95 2.39 8.25
N ARG A 70 19.19 3.35 7.35
CA ARG A 70 19.80 4.66 7.62
C ARG A 70 18.94 5.74 6.96
N ASP A 71 18.70 6.84 7.66
CA ASP A 71 17.99 8.00 7.12
C ASP A 71 16.68 7.67 6.37
N PHE A 72 15.85 6.79 6.94
CA PHE A 72 14.56 6.36 6.37
C PHE A 72 14.62 5.37 5.18
N LEU A 73 15.81 4.85 4.85
CA LEU A 73 16.03 3.90 3.76
C LEU A 73 16.79 2.65 4.23
N GLY A 74 16.29 1.48 3.82
CA GLY A 74 16.93 0.19 4.13
C GLY A 74 16.04 -0.75 4.95
N TYR A 75 16.63 -1.86 5.39
CA TYR A 75 15.99 -2.95 6.13
C TYR A 75 15.90 -2.65 7.63
N THR A 76 14.72 -2.88 8.19
CA THR A 76 14.46 -2.81 9.63
C THR A 76 14.12 -4.23 10.15
N PRO A 77 14.91 -4.78 11.10
CA PRO A 77 14.62 -6.06 11.71
C PRO A 77 13.38 -6.01 12.64
N LEU A 78 12.74 -7.15 12.86
CA LEU A 78 11.49 -7.28 13.65
C LEU A 78 11.66 -6.99 15.15
N ALA A 79 12.83 -7.33 15.70
CA ALA A 79 13.27 -6.82 16.99
C ALA A 79 14.16 -5.63 16.68
N GLY A 80 13.91 -4.48 17.30
CA GLY A 80 14.80 -3.32 17.20
C GLY A 80 16.25 -3.69 17.56
N PRO A 81 17.21 -2.79 17.27
CA PRO A 81 18.61 -3.02 17.64
C PRO A 81 18.79 -3.32 19.13
#